data_AF-A0A518HJI4-F1
#
_entry.id   AF-A0A518HJI4-F1
#
_cell.length_a   1.000
_cell.length_b   1.000
_cell.length_c   1.000
_cell.angle_alpha   90.00
_cell.angle_beta   90.00
_cell.angle_gamma   90.00
#
_symmetry.space_group_name_H-M   'P 1'
#
loop_
_entity.id
_entity.type
_entity.pdbx_description
1 polymer ?
#
loop_
_entity_poly.entity_id
_entity_poly.type
_entity_poly.pdbx_seq_one_letter_code
_entity_poly.pdbx_strand_id
1 'polypeptide(L)'
;MSLRICSILCLIAVLVSRSDAVEPVTSKRPVLGVAGVLYEFSTNNDTGVLVTNVIPGFPATNLWEVKGKPDGQKFKLVPDQDVIVEIDKIAIKNFHQLREYLRSLTQTKPEVPIVIVPKVGGERKQYFTQLVVTP
;
A
#
# COMPACT_ATOMS: atom_id res chain seq x y z
N MET A 1 -8.83 3.65 75.76
CA MET A 1 -8.11 2.40 75.44
C MET A 1 -8.60 1.91 74.10
N SER A 2 -7.79 1.94 73.06
CA SER A 2 -7.97 1.06 71.90
C SER A 2 -6.61 0.81 71.24
N LEU A 3 -6.42 -0.46 70.90
CA LEU A 3 -5.18 -1.16 70.60
C LEU A 3 -4.51 -0.73 69.29
N ARG A 4 -3.18 -0.81 69.29
CA ARG A 4 -2.33 -0.94 68.09
C ARG A 4 -2.62 -2.26 67.39
N ILE A 5 -2.75 -2.27 66.06
CA ILE A 5 -2.29 -3.38 65.22
C ILE A 5 -1.65 -2.80 63.95
N CYS A 6 -0.34 -2.97 63.89
CA CYS A 6 0.45 -2.90 62.68
C CYS A 6 0.19 -4.14 61.81
N SER A 7 0.44 -3.96 60.50
CA SER A 7 1.20 -4.88 59.66
C SER A 7 0.48 -6.03 58.93
N ILE A 8 0.68 -5.98 57.60
CA ILE A 8 1.11 -7.09 56.72
C ILE A 8 0.04 -7.78 55.85
N LEU A 9 0.34 -7.79 54.54
CA LEU A 9 -0.15 -8.68 53.47
C LEU A 9 -1.60 -8.50 52.96
N CYS A 10 -1.75 -7.88 51.79
CA CYS A 10 -2.06 -8.65 50.58
C CYS A 10 -1.89 -7.77 49.33
N LEU A 11 -0.70 -7.91 48.75
CA LEU A 11 -0.38 -7.69 47.36
C LEU A 11 -1.34 -8.54 46.50
N ILE A 12 -2.45 -7.97 46.00
CA ILE A 12 -3.19 -8.56 44.89
C ILE A 12 -3.16 -7.55 43.76
N ALA A 13 -2.21 -7.81 42.86
CA ALA A 13 -2.18 -7.29 41.51
C ALA A 13 -3.51 -7.65 40.83
N VAL A 14 -4.47 -6.73 40.84
CA VAL A 14 -5.51 -6.76 39.83
C VAL A 14 -4.85 -6.27 38.56
N LEU A 15 -4.34 -7.24 37.80
CA LEU A 15 -4.14 -7.14 36.37
C LEU A 15 -5.34 -6.41 35.78
N VAL A 16 -5.19 -5.11 35.54
CA VAL A 16 -5.97 -4.43 34.52
C VAL A 16 -5.60 -5.17 33.25
N SER A 17 -6.43 -6.17 32.91
CA SER A 17 -6.41 -6.76 31.59
C SER A 17 -6.43 -5.58 30.63
N ARG A 18 -5.32 -5.38 29.93
CA ARG A 18 -5.36 -4.82 28.60
C ARG A 18 -6.33 -5.71 27.83
N SER A 19 -7.59 -5.35 27.87
CA SER A 19 -8.42 -5.48 26.70
C SER A 19 -7.75 -4.56 25.68
N ASP A 20 -6.70 -5.06 25.03
CA ASP A 20 -6.38 -4.67 23.68
C ASP A 20 -7.70 -4.86 22.96
N ALA A 21 -8.46 -3.77 22.86
CA ALA A 21 -9.48 -3.65 21.87
C ALA A 21 -8.72 -3.93 20.57
N VAL A 22 -8.87 -5.15 20.07
CA VAL A 22 -8.67 -5.42 18.65
C VAL A 22 -9.76 -4.58 18.02
N GLU A 23 -9.47 -3.30 17.82
CA GLU A 23 -10.28 -2.48 16.94
C GLU A 23 -10.42 -3.32 15.67
N PRO A 24 -11.64 -3.62 15.20
CA PRO A 24 -11.77 -4.20 13.89
C PRO A 24 -11.13 -3.17 12.95
N VAL A 25 -9.91 -3.47 12.48
CA VAL A 25 -9.23 -2.62 11.52
C VAL A 25 -9.91 -2.86 10.16
N THR A 26 -11.18 -2.50 10.06
CA THR A 26 -11.80 -2.03 8.82
C THR A 26 -11.25 -0.65 8.53
N SER A 27 -9.91 -0.52 8.50
CA SER A 27 -9.30 0.70 8.00
C SER A 27 -9.50 0.63 6.49
N LYS A 28 -10.55 1.32 6.06
CA LYS A 28 -10.78 1.78 4.69
C LYS A 28 -9.45 2.29 4.13
N ARG A 29 -8.83 1.51 3.24
CA ARG A 29 -7.50 1.82 2.70
C ARG A 29 -7.58 1.98 1.19
N PRO A 30 -6.88 2.97 0.62
CA PRO A 30 -6.72 3.07 -0.81
C PRO A 30 -6.02 1.81 -1.36
N VAL A 31 -6.55 1.28 -2.45
CA VAL A 31 -6.01 0.10 -3.12
C VAL A 31 -5.82 0.36 -4.60
N LEU A 32 -4.72 -0.15 -5.13
CA LEU A 32 -4.41 -0.12 -6.56
C LEU A 32 -5.03 -1.32 -7.30
N GLY A 33 -5.19 -2.46 -6.60
CA GLY A 33 -5.72 -3.71 -7.17
C GLY A 33 -4.71 -4.49 -8.00
N VAL A 34 -3.48 -4.62 -7.49
CA VAL A 34 -2.43 -5.44 -8.10
C VAL A 34 -1.89 -6.46 -7.10
N ALA A 35 -1.46 -7.61 -7.60
CA ALA A 35 -0.47 -8.44 -6.93
C ALA A 35 0.86 -8.30 -7.66
N GLY A 36 1.95 -8.46 -6.92
CA GLY A 36 3.28 -8.39 -7.52
C GLY A 36 4.38 -8.96 -6.64
N VAL A 37 5.54 -9.12 -7.25
CA VAL A 37 6.75 -9.64 -6.62
C VAL A 37 7.90 -8.66 -6.83
N LEU A 38 8.96 -8.80 -6.02
CA LEU A 38 10.20 -8.06 -6.26
C LEU A 38 10.73 -8.37 -7.66
N TYR A 39 11.12 -7.33 -8.37
CA TYR A 39 11.83 -7.43 -9.64
C TYR A 39 13.14 -6.65 -9.58
N GLU A 40 14.21 -7.28 -10.05
CA GLU A 40 15.53 -6.67 -10.16
C GLU A 40 15.89 -6.55 -11.63
N PHE A 41 16.19 -5.32 -12.07
CA PHE A 41 16.61 -5.08 -13.44
C PHE A 41 18.08 -5.46 -13.59
N SER A 42 18.37 -6.37 -14.52
CA SER A 42 19.72 -6.89 -14.75
C SER A 42 20.71 -5.85 -15.26
N THR A 43 20.25 -4.72 -15.79
CA THR A 43 21.07 -3.74 -16.51
C THR A 43 21.56 -2.57 -15.65
N ASN A 44 20.89 -2.27 -14.53
CA ASN A 44 21.15 -1.05 -13.76
C ASN A 44 21.04 -1.18 -12.23
N ASN A 45 20.89 -2.41 -11.70
CA ASN A 45 20.64 -2.68 -10.28
C ASN A 45 19.44 -1.90 -9.71
N ASP A 46 18.52 -1.44 -10.56
CA ASP A 46 17.27 -0.86 -10.12
C ASP A 46 16.30 -1.99 -9.74
N THR A 47 15.34 -1.69 -8.89
CA THR A 47 14.34 -2.67 -8.46
C THR A 47 12.94 -2.07 -8.49
N GLY A 48 11.96 -2.95 -8.57
CA GLY A 48 10.55 -2.58 -8.61
C GLY A 48 9.63 -3.72 -8.21
N VAL A 49 8.35 -3.55 -8.52
CA VAL A 49 7.32 -4.55 -8.33
C VAL A 49 6.87 -5.04 -9.69
N LEU A 50 7.25 -6.27 -10.07
CA LEU A 50 6.67 -6.94 -11.23
C LEU A 50 5.21 -7.24 -10.93
N VAL A 51 4.31 -6.74 -11.76
CA VAL A 51 2.89 -7.02 -11.66
C VAL A 51 2.66 -8.46 -12.09
N THR A 52 2.14 -9.30 -11.19
CA THR A 52 1.81 -10.70 -11.49
C THR A 52 0.31 -10.92 -11.66
N ASN A 53 -0.51 -10.00 -11.14
CA ASN A 53 -1.95 -10.02 -11.35
C ASN A 53 -2.55 -8.61 -11.26
N VAL A 54 -3.61 -8.37 -12.02
CA VAL A 54 -4.40 -7.14 -12.01
C VAL A 54 -5.85 -7.49 -11.73
N ILE A 55 -6.38 -6.98 -10.62
CA ILE A 55 -7.74 -7.28 -10.19
C ILE A 55 -8.74 -6.49 -11.05
N PRO A 56 -9.69 -7.14 -11.74
CA PRO A 56 -10.70 -6.45 -12.54
C PRO A 56 -11.53 -5.46 -11.70
N GLY A 57 -11.83 -4.29 -12.28
CA GLY A 57 -12.63 -3.25 -11.63
C GLY A 57 -11.85 -2.37 -10.63
N PHE A 58 -10.55 -2.62 -10.45
CA PHE A 58 -9.69 -1.79 -9.61
C PHE A 58 -8.85 -0.79 -10.42
N PRO A 59 -8.25 0.22 -9.76
CA PRO A 59 -7.54 1.31 -10.42
C PRO A 59 -6.44 0.87 -11.41
N ALA A 60 -5.76 -0.23 -11.14
CA ALA A 60 -4.77 -0.84 -12.03
C ALA A 60 -5.28 -1.27 -13.42
N THR A 61 -6.60 -1.27 -13.63
CA THR A 61 -7.22 -1.52 -14.93
C THR A 61 -7.50 -0.26 -15.74
N ASN A 62 -7.38 0.92 -15.11
CA ASN A 62 -7.78 2.20 -15.66
C ASN A 62 -6.72 3.28 -15.35
N LEU A 63 -5.53 3.13 -15.93
CA LEU A 63 -4.49 4.15 -15.89
C LEU A 63 -4.60 5.07 -17.09
N TRP A 64 -4.05 6.27 -17.03
CA TRP A 64 -4.01 7.20 -18.17
C TRP A 64 -2.68 7.98 -18.21
N GLU A 65 -2.23 8.36 -19.39
CA GLU A 65 -0.91 9.02 -19.56
C GLU A 65 -0.93 10.52 -19.21
N VAL A 66 -2.08 11.18 -19.36
CA VAL A 66 -2.17 12.65 -19.25
C VAL A 66 -2.93 13.06 -18.00
N LYS A 67 -2.24 13.70 -17.05
CA LYS A 67 -2.82 14.31 -15.85
C LYS A 67 -4.15 15.03 -16.12
N GLY A 68 -5.17 14.73 -15.32
CA GLY A 68 -6.49 15.35 -15.41
C GLY A 68 -7.36 14.86 -16.58
N LYS A 69 -6.96 13.81 -17.32
CA LYS A 69 -7.75 13.22 -18.41
C LYS A 69 -8.06 11.73 -18.14
N PRO A 70 -8.88 11.41 -17.12
CA PRO A 70 -9.24 10.02 -16.79
C PRO A 70 -10.05 9.31 -17.89
N ASP A 71 -10.69 10.07 -18.77
CA ASP A 71 -11.43 9.57 -19.95
C ASP A 71 -10.56 9.46 -21.22
N GLY A 72 -9.26 9.78 -21.10
CA GLY A 72 -8.30 9.60 -22.20
C GLY A 72 -8.06 8.12 -22.53
N GLN A 73 -7.05 7.86 -23.36
CA GLN A 73 -6.65 6.48 -23.65
C GLN A 73 -6.31 5.76 -22.34
N LYS A 74 -7.11 4.75 -22.01
CA LYS A 74 -6.92 3.96 -20.80
C LYS A 74 -5.86 2.90 -21.06
N PHE A 75 -4.89 2.86 -20.17
CA PHE A 75 -3.86 1.85 -20.10
C PHE A 75 -4.21 0.87 -18.98
N LYS A 76 -4.01 -0.42 -19.25
CA LYS A 76 -4.14 -1.48 -18.27
C LYS A 76 -2.77 -2.09 -18.05
N LEU A 77 -2.41 -2.25 -16.77
CA LEU A 77 -1.20 -2.98 -16.41
C LEU A 77 -1.21 -4.40 -17.00
N VAL A 78 -0.11 -4.79 -17.60
CA VAL A 78 0.08 -6.11 -18.22
C VAL A 78 0.86 -7.02 -17.27
N PRO A 79 0.23 -8.09 -16.76
CA PRO A 79 0.91 -9.07 -15.91
C PRO A 79 2.16 -9.64 -16.58
N ASP A 80 3.19 -9.90 -15.78
CA ASP A 80 4.51 -10.42 -16.16
C ASP A 80 5.31 -9.55 -17.13
N GLN A 81 4.80 -8.37 -17.49
CA GLN A 81 5.44 -7.42 -18.38
C GLN A 81 5.67 -6.06 -17.73
N ASP A 82 4.76 -5.57 -16.89
CA ASP A 82 4.89 -4.25 -16.28
C ASP A 82 5.52 -4.30 -14.89
N VAL A 83 6.47 -3.40 -14.65
CA VAL A 83 7.13 -3.21 -13.36
C VAL A 83 6.82 -1.82 -12.82
N ILE A 84 6.22 -1.75 -11.64
CA ILE A 84 5.98 -0.50 -10.92
C ILE A 84 7.27 -0.12 -10.18
N VAL A 85 7.82 1.03 -10.50
CA VAL A 85 9.11 1.52 -9.94
C VAL A 85 8.94 2.79 -9.11
N GLU A 86 7.81 3.46 -9.22
CA GLU A 86 7.51 4.68 -8.48
C GLU A 86 6.00 4.88 -8.36
N ILE A 87 5.58 5.45 -7.25
CA ILE A 87 4.22 5.92 -7.03
C ILE A 87 4.30 7.24 -6.28
N ASP A 88 3.63 8.29 -6.79
CA ASP A 88 3.56 9.59 -6.11
C ASP A 88 4.94 10.18 -5.75
N LYS A 89 5.90 10.05 -6.69
CA LYS A 89 7.31 10.44 -6.53
C LYS A 89 8.10 9.65 -5.48
N ILE A 90 7.52 8.57 -4.95
CA ILE A 90 8.18 7.65 -4.03
C ILE A 90 8.67 6.46 -4.83
N ALA A 91 9.98 6.23 -4.82
CA ALA A 91 10.57 5.05 -5.43
C ALA A 91 10.07 3.78 -4.73
N ILE A 92 9.55 2.84 -5.51
CA ILE A 92 9.04 1.57 -5.03
C ILE A 92 10.04 0.49 -5.41
N LYS A 93 10.74 -0.04 -4.41
CA LYS A 93 11.79 -1.05 -4.59
C LYS A 93 11.31 -2.48 -4.40
N ASN A 94 10.15 -2.66 -3.75
CA ASN A 94 9.55 -3.97 -3.49
C ASN A 94 8.06 -3.85 -3.14
N PHE A 95 7.37 -5.00 -3.07
CA PHE A 95 5.93 -5.04 -2.81
C PHE A 95 5.55 -4.54 -1.40
N HIS A 96 6.44 -4.71 -0.42
CA HIS A 96 6.21 -4.22 0.94
C HIS A 96 6.13 -2.68 0.97
N GLN A 97 7.05 -2.00 0.29
CA GLN A 97 7.02 -0.53 0.19
C GLN A 97 5.77 -0.02 -0.52
N LEU A 98 5.35 -0.67 -1.60
CA LEU A 98 4.09 -0.34 -2.28
C LEU A 98 2.90 -0.46 -1.33
N ARG A 99 2.85 -1.57 -0.57
CA ARG A 99 1.79 -1.81 0.40
C ARG A 99 1.79 -0.76 1.52
N GLU A 100 2.95 -0.45 2.09
CA GLU A 100 3.06 0.53 3.17
C GLU A 100 2.73 1.95 2.69
N TYR A 101 3.12 2.32 1.47
CA TYR A 101 2.66 3.57 0.85
C TYR A 101 1.13 3.63 0.80
N LEU A 102 0.48 2.61 0.23
CA LEU A 102 -0.99 2.57 0.13
C LEU A 102 -1.67 2.58 1.51
N ARG A 103 -1.06 1.94 2.51
CA ARG A 103 -1.54 1.96 3.90
C ARG A 103 -1.40 3.33 4.57
N SER A 104 -0.37 4.09 4.23
CA SER A 104 -0.14 5.43 4.77
C SER A 104 -1.18 6.45 4.30
N LEU A 105 -1.86 6.16 3.19
CA LEU A 105 -2.88 7.04 2.64
C LEU A 105 -4.15 6.95 3.49
N THR A 106 -4.44 8.00 4.24
CA THR A 106 -5.64 8.12 5.08
C THR A 106 -6.89 8.52 4.29
N GLN A 107 -6.72 8.99 3.05
CA GLN A 107 -7.79 9.42 2.14
C GLN A 107 -7.43 9.05 0.69
N THR A 108 -8.45 8.90 -0.16
CA THR A 108 -8.25 8.78 -1.61
C THR A 108 -7.62 10.06 -2.15
N LYS A 109 -6.43 9.96 -2.73
CA LYS A 109 -5.89 11.04 -3.55
C LYS A 109 -6.68 11.09 -4.87
N PRO A 110 -7.10 12.29 -5.32
CA PRO A 110 -7.91 12.44 -6.55
C PRO A 110 -7.15 12.02 -7.81
N GLU A 111 -5.83 11.97 -7.75
CA GLU A 111 -4.97 11.44 -8.79
C GLU A 111 -3.62 11.06 -8.20
N VAL A 112 -3.10 9.90 -8.58
CA VAL A 112 -1.82 9.36 -8.13
C VAL A 112 -0.97 9.06 -9.35
N PRO A 113 0.19 9.71 -9.53
CA PRO A 113 1.10 9.36 -10.60
C PRO A 113 1.79 8.04 -10.26
N ILE A 114 1.92 7.17 -11.24
CA ILE A 114 2.61 5.88 -11.14
C ILE A 114 3.60 5.82 -12.29
N VAL A 115 4.83 5.41 -12.01
CA VAL A 115 5.82 5.19 -13.05
C VAL A 115 6.01 3.70 -13.26
N ILE A 116 5.86 3.30 -14.52
CA ILE A 116 5.91 1.91 -14.98
C ILE A 116 7.05 1.77 -15.98
N VAL A 117 7.79 0.68 -15.86
CA VAL A 117 8.84 0.28 -16.78
C VAL A 117 8.50 -1.12 -17.29
N PRO A 118 8.46 -1.36 -18.61
CA PRO A 118 8.34 -2.72 -19.13
C PRO A 118 9.57 -3.55 -18.74
N LYS A 119 9.32 -4.79 -18.34
CA LYS A 119 10.31 -5.79 -17.93
C LYS A 119 11.45 -5.95 -18.94
N VAL A 120 11.14 -5.84 -20.24
CA VAL A 120 12.07 -6.06 -21.35
C VAL A 120 12.11 -4.83 -22.26
N GLY A 121 13.27 -4.18 -22.34
CA GLY A 121 13.62 -3.21 -23.38
C GLY A 121 12.73 -1.97 -23.49
N GLY A 122 11.88 -1.70 -22.49
CA GLY A 122 10.93 -0.60 -22.53
C GLY A 122 11.41 0.65 -21.81
N GLU A 123 10.84 1.78 -22.21
CA GLU A 123 11.10 3.07 -21.56
C GLU A 123 10.26 3.24 -20.29
N ARG A 124 10.80 4.04 -19.37
CA ARG A 124 10.10 4.49 -18.17
C ARG A 124 8.98 5.44 -18.57
N LYS A 125 7.73 5.09 -18.27
CA LYS A 125 6.55 5.89 -18.59
C LYS A 125 5.75 6.22 -17.33
N GLN A 126 5.27 7.46 -17.25
CA GLN A 126 4.40 7.90 -16.18
C GLN A 126 2.94 7.81 -16.61
N TYR A 127 2.14 7.24 -15.72
CA TYR A 127 0.70 7.18 -15.81
C TYR A 127 0.08 7.78 -14.56
N PHE A 128 -1.23 7.92 -14.58
CA PHE A 128 -2.02 8.45 -13.50
C PHE A 128 -3.19 7.49 -13.23
N THR A 129 -3.60 7.41 -11.97
CA THR A 129 -4.74 6.60 -11.56
C THR A 129 -5.50 7.27 -10.41
N GLN A 130 -6.74 6.84 -10.18
CA GLN A 130 -7.52 7.18 -8.99
C GLN A 130 -7.59 5.99 -8.06
N LEU A 131 -6.99 6.09 -6.88
CA LEU A 131 -7.07 5.00 -5.90
C LEU A 131 -8.48 4.93 -5.31
N VAL A 132 -9.03 3.73 -5.23
CA VAL A 132 -10.33 3.50 -4.59
C VAL A 132 -10.11 3.02 -3.17
N VAL A 133 -10.97 3.46 -2.25
CA VAL A 133 -11.02 2.91 -0.90
C VAL A 133 -11.99 1.74 -0.91
N THR A 134 -11.50 0.54 -0.59
CA THR A 134 -12.38 -0.59 -0.34
C THR A 134 -13.01 -0.47 1.04
N PRO A 135 -14.33 -0.76 1.17
CA PRO A 135 -15.04 -0.73 2.44
C PRO A 135 -14.49 -1.76 3.46
#